data_AF-A0A3C2B9U9-F1
#
_entry.id   AF-A0A3C2B9U9-F1
#
_cell.length_a   1.000
_cell.length_b   1.000
_cell.length_c   1.000
_cell.angle_alpha   90.00
_cell.angle_beta   90.00
_cell.angle_gamma   90.00
#
_symmetry.space_group_name_H-M   'P 1'
#
loop_
_entity.id
_entity.type
_entity.pdbx_description
1 polymer ?
#
loop_
_entity_poly.entity_id
_entity_poly.type
_entity_poly.pdbx_seq_one_letter_code
_entity_poly.pdbx_strand_id
1 'polypeptide(L)'
;GGQRFGEMEVWALEAYGAAHTLQEILTIKSDDVIGRGKAYEAIIKGKEIPNPGIPESFRVLQKELQALSIDVKLIDNEGEIMDTNDIMKETKNTPKYIREEFDDARLDTNLDDDFTFNDDGGDF
;
A
#
# COMPACT_ATOMS: atom_id res chain seq x y z
N GLY A 1 -19.93 -3.41 1.57
CA GLY A 1 -19.39 -4.08 0.38
C GLY A 1 -18.93 -3.04 -0.60
N GLY A 2 -17.92 -3.33 -1.42
CA GLY A 2 -17.46 -2.40 -2.47
C GLY A 2 -18.43 -2.34 -3.64
N GLN A 3 -18.55 -1.17 -4.28
CA GLN A 3 -19.28 -1.03 -5.53
C GLN A 3 -18.45 -1.61 -6.66
N ARG A 4 -19.07 -2.42 -7.54
CA ARG A 4 -18.40 -2.88 -8.75
C ARG A 4 -18.24 -1.72 -9.71
N PHE A 5 -17.01 -1.45 -10.12
CA PHE A 5 -16.68 -0.57 -11.21
C PHE A 5 -16.41 -1.43 -12.44
N GLY A 6 -17.31 -1.39 -13.43
CA GLY A 6 -17.24 -2.22 -14.62
C GLY A 6 -16.63 -1.51 -15.82
N GLU A 7 -16.61 -2.21 -16.95
CA GLU A 7 -16.02 -1.72 -18.20
C GLU A 7 -16.72 -0.46 -18.73
N MET A 8 -18.05 -0.36 -18.58
CA MET A 8 -18.79 0.82 -19.01
C MET A 8 -18.42 2.06 -18.20
N GLU A 9 -18.22 1.91 -16.88
CA GLU A 9 -17.79 3.01 -16.03
C GLU A 9 -16.32 3.40 -16.28
N VAL A 10 -15.46 2.43 -16.62
CA VAL A 10 -14.09 2.70 -17.08
C VAL A 10 -14.11 3.57 -18.33
N TRP A 11 -14.91 3.21 -19.34
CA TRP A 11 -15.02 4.01 -20.57
C TRP A 11 -15.50 5.44 -20.30
N ALA A 12 -16.42 5.61 -19.35
CA ALA A 12 -16.90 6.95 -18.97
C ALA A 12 -15.78 7.83 -18.42
N LEU A 13 -14.91 7.28 -17.55
CA LEU A 13 -13.76 8.03 -17.02
C LEU A 13 -12.66 8.27 -18.04
N GLU A 14 -12.42 7.30 -18.93
CA GLU A 14 -11.48 7.45 -20.03
C GLU A 14 -11.92 8.56 -20.99
N ALA A 15 -13.20 8.60 -21.38
CA ALA A 15 -13.77 9.64 -22.23
C ALA A 15 -13.68 11.03 -21.59
N TYR A 16 -13.77 11.12 -20.26
CA TYR A 16 -13.59 12.36 -19.53
C TYR A 16 -12.12 12.80 -19.41
N GLY A 17 -11.17 11.89 -19.69
CA GLY A 17 -9.74 12.14 -19.45
C GLY A 17 -9.36 12.13 -17.97
N ALA A 18 -10.14 11.48 -17.12
CA ALA A 18 -9.90 11.39 -15.67
C ALA A 18 -8.86 10.31 -15.31
N ALA A 19 -7.64 10.43 -15.86
CA ALA A 19 -6.60 9.41 -15.74
C ALA A 19 -6.26 9.08 -14.27
N HIS A 20 -6.07 10.10 -13.43
CA HIS A 20 -5.76 9.90 -12.00
C HIS A 20 -6.90 9.24 -11.23
N THR A 21 -8.15 9.63 -11.51
CA THR A 21 -9.31 9.02 -10.86
C THR A 21 -9.48 7.56 -11.25
N LEU A 22 -9.29 7.24 -12.54
CA LEU A 22 -9.31 5.86 -13.02
C LEU A 22 -8.19 5.04 -12.38
N GLN A 23 -6.97 5.59 -12.34
CA GLN A 23 -5.84 4.95 -11.68
C GLN A 23 -6.14 4.65 -10.21
N GLU A 24 -6.65 5.63 -9.45
CA GLU A 24 -7.02 5.44 -8.05
C GLU A 24 -8.05 4.31 -7.85
N ILE A 25 -9.07 4.26 -8.71
CA ILE A 25 -10.11 3.24 -8.66
C ILE A 25 -9.52 1.85 -8.90
N LEU A 26 -8.63 1.70 -9.88
CA LEU A 26 -8.02 0.42 -10.23
C LEU A 26 -6.91 -0.03 -9.26
N THR A 27 -6.33 0.89 -8.49
CA THR A 27 -5.17 0.63 -7.61
C THR A 27 -5.55 0.75 -6.14
N ILE A 28 -5.28 1.90 -5.51
CA ILE A 28 -5.37 2.14 -4.05
C ILE A 28 -6.78 1.93 -3.48
N LYS A 29 -7.84 2.02 -4.31
CA LYS A 29 -9.23 1.77 -3.88
C LYS A 29 -9.72 0.35 -4.14
N SER A 30 -8.97 -0.45 -4.89
CA SER A 30 -9.34 -1.83 -5.25
C SER A 30 -8.31 -2.84 -4.74
N ASP A 31 -7.10 -2.84 -5.33
CA ASP A 31 -6.24 -4.04 -5.40
C ASP A 31 -4.74 -3.78 -5.16
N ASP A 32 -4.35 -2.55 -4.83
CA ASP A 32 -3.00 -2.24 -4.34
C ASP A 32 -2.94 -2.39 -2.81
N VAL A 33 -2.49 -3.55 -2.33
CA VAL A 33 -2.45 -3.89 -0.89
C VAL A 33 -1.56 -2.93 -0.09
N ILE A 34 -0.39 -2.60 -0.63
CA ILE A 34 0.59 -1.74 0.05
C ILE A 34 0.14 -0.27 -0.07
N GLY A 35 -0.28 0.15 -1.26
CA GLY A 35 -0.73 1.51 -1.53
C GLY A 35 -1.98 1.88 -0.76
N ARG A 36 -2.94 0.96 -0.57
CA ARG A 36 -4.15 1.20 0.21
C ARG A 36 -3.86 1.53 1.68
N GLY A 37 -2.92 0.81 2.30
CA GLY A 37 -2.50 1.07 3.69
C GLY A 37 -1.84 2.43 3.84
N LYS A 38 -0.92 2.78 2.93
CA LYS A 38 -0.26 4.10 2.92
C LYS A 38 -1.24 5.24 2.62
N ALA A 39 -2.21 5.01 1.73
CA ALA A 39 -3.27 5.98 1.44
C ALA A 39 -4.15 6.23 2.67
N TYR A 40 -4.49 5.19 3.42
CA TYR A 40 -5.23 5.33 4.68
C TYR A 40 -4.47 6.16 5.71
N GLU A 41 -3.17 5.88 5.89
CA GLU A 41 -2.29 6.66 6.77
C GLU A 41 -2.20 8.13 6.32
N ALA A 42 -2.03 8.36 5.02
CA ALA A 42 -1.97 9.71 4.45
C ALA A 42 -3.27 10.50 4.71
N ILE A 43 -4.43 9.86 4.56
CA ILE A 43 -5.75 10.46 4.85
C ILE A 43 -5.86 10.86 6.32
N ILE A 44 -5.46 9.98 7.24
CA ILE A 44 -5.49 10.27 8.69
C ILE A 44 -4.56 11.45 9.03
N LYS A 45 -3.38 11.48 8.43
CA LYS A 45 -2.35 12.51 8.67
C LYS A 45 -2.57 13.80 7.89
N GLY A 46 -3.59 13.88 7.03
CA GLY A 46 -3.82 15.03 6.15
C GLY A 46 -2.67 15.28 5.16
N LYS A 47 -1.92 14.23 4.79
CA LYS A 47 -0.80 14.29 3.83
C LYS A 47 -1.27 13.93 2.43
N GLU A 48 -0.48 14.28 1.43
CA GLU A 48 -0.75 13.84 0.06
C GLU A 48 -0.72 12.31 -0.05
N ILE A 49 -1.67 11.79 -0.84
CA ILE A 49 -1.78 10.35 -1.10
C ILE A 49 -0.58 9.95 -1.99
N PRO A 50 0.18 8.90 -1.61
CA PRO A 50 1.33 8.46 -2.38
C PRO A 50 0.91 7.90 -3.75
N ASN A 51 1.86 7.91 -4.68
CA ASN A 51 1.65 7.35 -6.02
C ASN A 51 1.32 5.84 -5.93
N PRO A 52 0.30 5.37 -6.67
CA PRO A 52 -0.05 3.96 -6.68
C PRO A 52 1.03 3.05 -7.26
N GLY A 53 1.07 1.80 -6.78
CA GLY A 53 1.94 0.75 -7.30
C GLY A 53 1.26 -0.10 -8.38
N ILE A 54 1.89 -1.25 -8.68
CA ILE A 54 1.31 -2.27 -9.55
C ILE A 54 0.18 -3.01 -8.81
N PRO A 55 -1.02 -3.17 -9.38
CA PRO A 55 -2.10 -3.98 -8.81
C PRO A 55 -1.73 -5.46 -8.68
N GLU A 56 -2.22 -6.13 -7.63
CA GLU A 56 -1.97 -7.57 -7.45
C GLU A 56 -2.62 -8.44 -8.54
N SER A 57 -3.77 -8.03 -9.08
CA SER A 57 -4.44 -8.67 -10.23
C SER A 57 -3.54 -8.77 -11.46
N PHE A 58 -2.67 -7.79 -11.70
CA PHE A 58 -1.69 -7.89 -12.80
C PHE A 58 -0.65 -8.98 -12.55
N ARG A 59 -0.24 -9.17 -11.29
CA ARG A 59 0.69 -10.25 -10.91
C ARG A 59 0.04 -11.62 -11.02
N VAL A 60 -1.23 -11.72 -10.61
CA VAL A 60 -2.02 -12.95 -10.80
C VAL A 60 -2.11 -13.26 -12.29
N LEU A 61 -2.45 -12.28 -13.14
CA LEU A 61 -2.48 -12.44 -14.58
C LEU A 61 -1.13 -12.94 -15.14
N GLN A 62 -0.01 -12.36 -14.69
CA GLN A 62 1.33 -12.82 -15.10
C GLN A 62 1.54 -14.30 -14.73
N LYS A 63 1.15 -14.71 -13.53
CA LYS A 63 1.30 -16.10 -13.07
C LYS A 63 0.37 -17.06 -13.81
N GLU A 64 -0.84 -16.64 -14.14
CA GLU A 64 -1.78 -17.42 -14.94
C GLU A 64 -1.25 -17.66 -16.36
N LEU A 65 -0.65 -16.64 -16.99
CA LEU A 65 0.00 -16.80 -18.30
C LEU A 65 1.24 -17.70 -18.21
N GLN A 66 2.05 -17.56 -17.16
CA GLN A 66 3.20 -18.46 -16.92
C GLN A 66 2.77 -19.93 -16.75
N ALA A 67 1.61 -20.18 -16.13
CA ALA A 67 1.06 -21.53 -16.00
C ALA A 67 0.68 -22.15 -17.37
N LEU A 68 0.40 -21.33 -18.38
CA LEU A 68 0.16 -21.75 -19.76
C LEU A 68 1.46 -21.83 -20.60
N SER A 69 2.63 -21.79 -19.97
CA SER A 69 3.94 -21.73 -20.64
C SER A 69 4.16 -20.45 -21.48
N ILE A 70 3.47 -19.36 -21.15
CA ILE A 70 3.68 -18.04 -21.76
C ILE A 70 4.53 -17.20 -20.81
N ASP A 71 5.75 -16.86 -21.25
CA ASP A 71 6.67 -16.03 -20.46
C ASP A 71 6.42 -14.54 -20.73
N VAL A 72 5.92 -13.82 -19.73
CA VAL A 72 5.67 -12.38 -19.77
C VAL A 72 6.67 -11.67 -18.87
N LYS A 73 7.48 -10.80 -19.47
CA LYS A 73 8.50 -9.99 -18.78
C LYS A 73 8.21 -8.51 -18.94
N LEU A 74 8.49 -7.76 -17.89
CA LEU A 74 8.52 -6.30 -17.95
C LEU A 74 9.89 -5.87 -18.44
N ILE A 75 9.92 -4.89 -19.33
CA ILE A 75 11.12 -4.35 -19.94
C ILE A 75 11.11 -2.85 -19.67
N ASP A 76 12.25 -2.28 -19.30
CA ASP A 76 12.40 -0.84 -19.16
C ASP A 76 12.65 -0.15 -20.51
N ASN A 77 12.90 1.16 -20.47
CA ASN A 77 13.20 1.94 -21.68
C ASN A 77 14.55 1.58 -22.32
N GLU A 78 15.42 0.90 -21.57
CA GLU A 78 16.80 0.54 -21.95
C GLU A 78 16.87 -0.91 -22.50
N GLY A 79 15.78 -1.67 -22.39
CA GLY A 79 15.68 -3.05 -22.86
C GLY A 79 15.98 -4.09 -21.79
N GLU A 80 16.21 -3.67 -20.54
CA GLU A 80 16.54 -4.56 -19.43
C GLU A 80 15.28 -5.14 -18.81
N ILE A 81 15.37 -6.41 -18.40
CA ILE A 81 14.26 -7.14 -17.79
C ILE A 81 14.08 -6.66 -16.36
N MET A 82 12.91 -6.09 -16.07
CA MET A 82 12.52 -5.71 -14.71
C MET A 82 11.77 -6.85 -14.02
N ASP A 83 12.18 -7.17 -12.78
CA ASP A 83 11.42 -8.06 -11.92
C ASP A 83 10.20 -7.33 -11.36
N THR A 84 9.02 -7.97 -11.44
CA THR A 84 7.78 -7.44 -10.88
C THR A 84 7.84 -7.24 -9.37
N ASN A 85 8.79 -7.87 -8.67
CA ASN A 85 9.04 -7.67 -7.25
C ASN A 85 9.87 -6.41 -6.94
N ASP A 86 10.68 -5.94 -7.88
CA ASP A 86 11.55 -4.79 -7.66
C ASP A 86 10.83 -3.46 -7.89
N ILE A 87 9.75 -3.46 -8.68
CA ILE A 87 8.90 -2.28 -8.90
C ILE A 87 8.20 -1.84 -7.60
N MET A 88 7.97 -2.75 -6.65
CA MET A 88 7.47 -2.39 -5.31
C MET A 88 8.47 -1.59 -4.47
N LYS A 89 9.78 -1.71 -4.76
CA LYS A 89 10.85 -1.02 -4.02
C LYS A 89 11.14 0.38 -4.56
N GLU A 90 10.69 0.68 -5.78
CA GLU A 90 10.96 1.93 -6.50
C GLU A 90 10.01 3.10 -6.14
N THR A 91 9.05 2.91 -5.23
CA THR A 91 8.45 4.05 -4.50
C THR A 91 9.36 4.53 -3.36
N LYS A 92 10.66 4.69 -3.65
CA LYS A 92 11.63 5.40 -2.79
C LYS A 92 11.68 6.90 -3.07
N ASN A 93 10.94 7.40 -4.06
CA ASN A 93 10.60 8.82 -4.12
C ASN A 93 9.40 9.12 -3.21
N THR A 94 9.56 8.75 -1.96
CA THR A 94 8.82 9.35 -0.86
C THR A 94 9.50 10.69 -0.59
N PRO A 95 8.81 11.85 -0.64
CA PRO A 95 9.42 13.10 -0.22
C PRO A 95 9.97 12.94 1.21
N LYS A 96 11.17 13.49 1.43
CA LYS A 96 12.05 13.30 2.60
C LYS A 96 11.36 13.47 3.98
N TYR A 97 10.20 14.13 4.02
CA TYR A 97 9.39 14.39 5.21
C TYR A 97 8.79 13.15 5.90
N ILE A 98 8.79 11.97 5.28
CA ILE A 98 8.21 10.78 5.92
C ILE A 98 9.20 10.10 6.89
N ARG A 99 10.52 10.24 6.71
CA ARG A 99 11.50 9.57 7.59
C ARG A 99 11.52 10.11 9.02
N GLU A 100 11.27 11.41 9.20
CA GLU A 100 11.43 12.06 10.51
C GLU A 100 10.31 11.70 11.51
N GLU A 101 9.12 11.29 11.07
CA GLU A 101 8.02 10.90 11.97
C GLU A 101 8.11 9.46 12.50
N PHE A 102 8.90 8.58 11.87
CA PHE A 102 8.98 7.17 12.29
C PHE A 102 9.99 6.92 13.42
N ASP A 103 10.94 7.82 13.65
CA ASP A 103 11.94 7.67 14.72
C ASP A 103 11.40 8.12 16.10
N ASP A 104 10.41 9.03 16.14
CA ASP A 104 9.80 9.53 17.39
C ASP A 104 8.71 8.61 17.97
N ALA A 105 8.25 7.60 17.22
CA ALA A 105 7.20 6.68 17.65
C ALA A 105 7.73 5.42 18.38
N ARG A 106 9.03 5.33 18.68
CA ARG A 106 9.54 4.39 19.69
C ARG A 106 9.15 4.92 21.07
N LEU A 107 7.88 4.75 21.42
CA LEU A 107 7.40 4.89 22.79
C LEU A 107 8.12 3.82 23.63
N ASP A 108 8.92 4.26 24.59
CA ASP A 108 9.57 3.41 25.60
C ASP A 108 8.53 2.47 26.22
N THR A 109 8.53 1.19 25.82
CA THR A 109 7.91 0.13 26.60
C THR A 109 8.88 -0.31 27.69
N ASN A 110 9.25 0.62 28.56
CA ASN A 110 9.72 0.34 29.90
C ASN A 110 8.59 0.75 30.84
N LEU A 111 7.50 -0.04 30.81
CA LEU A 111 6.56 -0.07 31.91
C LEU A 111 7.23 -0.92 32.98
N ASP A 112 7.93 -0.25 33.89
CA ASP A 112 8.51 -0.86 35.08
C ASP A 112 7.42 -1.62 35.84
N ASP A 113 7.74 -2.88 36.14
CA ASP A 113 7.03 -3.74 37.09
C ASP A 113 6.94 -3.05 38.46
N ASP A 114 5.79 -2.44 38.79
CA ASP A 114 5.42 -2.17 40.18
C ASP A 114 3.91 -2.32 40.40
N PHE A 115 3.45 -3.58 40.36
CA PHE A 115 2.18 -3.97 40.95
C PHE A 115 2.46 -4.52 42.35
N THR A 116 2.70 -3.63 43.32
CA THR A 116 2.72 -3.98 44.74
C THR A 116 1.32 -4.37 45.19
N PHE A 117 1.12 -5.67 45.39
CA PHE A 117 -0.08 -6.26 45.97
C PHE A 117 -0.06 -5.96 47.48
N ASN A 118 -0.85 -4.99 47.94
CA ASN A 118 -1.03 -4.76 49.38
C ASN A 118 -1.94 -5.86 49.94
N ASP A 119 -1.29 -6.87 50.53
CA ASP A 119 -1.89 -7.90 51.37
C ASP A 119 -2.23 -7.29 52.74
N ASP A 120 -3.42 -6.71 52.87
CA ASP A 120 -3.97 -6.26 54.17
C ASP A 120 -4.39 -7.49 55.01
N GLY A 121 -3.40 -8.14 55.62
CA GLY A 121 -3.55 -9.14 56.65
C GLY A 121 -2.86 -8.71 57.94
N GLY A 122 -3.62 -8.25 58.95
CA GLY A 122 -3.10 -8.01 60.29
C GLY A 122 -4.08 -7.36 61.27
N ASP A 123 -4.65 -8.20 62.14
CA ASP A 123 -5.10 -7.97 63.52
C ASP A 123 -5.62 -6.58 63.94
N PHE A 124 -6.92 -6.50 64.27
CA PHE A 124 -7.48 -6.10 65.57
C PHE A 124 -8.98 -6.45 65.66
#